data_AF-A0A1F8DT41-F1
#
_entry.id   AF-A0A1F8DT41-F1
#
_cell.length_a   1.000
_cell.length_b   1.000
_cell.length_c   1.000
_cell.angle_alpha   90.00
_cell.angle_beta   90.00
_cell.angle_gamma   90.00
#
_symmetry.space_group_name_H-M   'P 1'
#
loop_
_entity.id
_entity.type
_entity.pdbx_description
1 polymer ?
#
loop_
_entity_poly.entity_id
_entity_poly.type
_entity_poly.pdbx_seq_one_letter_code
_entity_poly.pdbx_strand_id
1 'polypeptide(L)' 'MYNWSIDERRLKKNPESYKIWRLEQLVNFGLNGRKISKNELKKYWRRIKIDPARRNFLSVILDEGRNIK' A
#
# COMPACT_ATOMS: atom_id res chain seq x y z
N MET A 1 4.50 13.03 5.30
CA MET A 1 4.01 11.87 6.07
C MET A 1 5.00 11.64 7.19
N TYR A 2 4.65 12.07 8.39
CA TYR A 2 5.56 12.08 9.54
C TYR A 2 5.29 10.83 10.37
N ASN A 3 5.93 9.70 10.03
CA ASN A 3 5.96 8.55 10.92
C ASN A 3 7.07 8.77 11.94
N TRP A 4 6.71 9.23 13.14
CA TRP A 4 7.64 9.70 14.19
C TRP A 4 8.59 8.64 14.78
N SER A 5 8.64 7.41 14.27
CA SER A 5 9.53 6.37 14.83
C SER A 5 10.01 5.31 13.82
N ILE A 6 9.80 5.49 12.51
CA ILE A 6 10.37 4.56 11.51
C ILE A 6 11.72 5.07 11.03
N ASP A 7 12.76 4.25 11.18
CA ASP A 7 14.06 4.48 10.54
C ASP A 7 13.99 4.04 9.07
N GLU A 8 13.61 4.98 8.20
CA GLU A 8 13.56 4.76 6.75
C GLU A 8 14.91 4.30 6.17
N ARG A 9 16.04 4.61 6.81
CA ARG A 9 17.37 4.22 6.32
C ARG A 9 17.59 2.71 6.45
N ARG A 10 17.03 2.08 7.48
CA ARG A 10 17.06 0.62 7.65
C ARG A 10 16.15 -0.10 6.65
N LEU A 11 14.97 0.45 6.37
CA LEU A 11 14.03 -0.12 5.40
C LEU A 11 14.56 -0.03 3.96
N LYS A 12 15.31 1.03 3.61
CA LYS A 12 15.93 1.16 2.28
C LYS A 12 16.94 0.06 1.94
N LYS A 13 17.48 -0.66 2.94
CA LYS A 13 18.35 -1.83 2.70
C LYS A 13 17.61 -3.01 2.09
N ASN A 14 16.28 -3.10 2.26
CA ASN A 14 15.43 -4.05 1.56
C ASN A 14 14.42 -3.30 0.68
N PRO A 15 14.70 -3.16 -0.63
CA PRO A 15 13.87 -2.36 -1.52
C PRO A 15 12.44 -2.89 -1.67
N GLU A 16 12.21 -4.20 -1.45
CA GLU A 16 10.86 -4.77 -1.53
C GLU A 16 10.03 -4.43 -0.29
N SER A 17 10.57 -4.64 0.90
CA SER A 17 9.90 -4.31 2.15
C SER A 17 9.58 -2.82 2.25
N TYR A 18 10.48 -1.96 1.76
CA TYR A 18 10.24 -0.52 1.69
C TYR A 18 9.06 -0.17 0.76
N LYS A 19 8.93 -0.84 -0.39
CA LYS A 19 7.81 -0.63 -1.31
C LYS A 19 6.47 -1.03 -0.68
N ILE A 20 6.42 -2.20 -0.03
CA ILE A 20 5.22 -2.67 0.69
C ILE A 20 4.83 -1.65 1.75
N TRP A 21 5.76 -1.28 2.63
CA TRP A 21 5.51 -0.29 3.68
C TRP A 21 5.03 1.04 3.09
N ARG A 22 5.67 1.54 2.05
CA ARG A 22 5.27 2.79 1.39
C ARG A 22 3.85 2.71 0.85
N LEU A 23 3.47 1.61 0.21
CA LEU A 23 2.10 1.41 -0.29
C LEU A 23 1.08 1.38 0.85
N GLU A 24 1.37 0.66 1.93
CA GLU A 24 0.50 0.63 3.12
C GLU A 24 0.27 2.03 3.65
N GLN A 25 1.33 2.82 3.76
CA GLN A 25 1.23 4.16 4.28
C GLN A 25 0.43 5.11 3.37
N LEU A 26 0.70 5.07 2.06
CA LEU A 26 -0.01 5.87 1.06
C LEU A 26 -1.51 5.53 1.02
N VAL A 27 -1.84 4.24 1.10
CA VAL A 27 -3.22 3.77 1.08
C VAL A 27 -3.96 4.12 2.36
N ASN A 28 -3.35 3.88 3.53
CA ASN A 28 -4.03 4.06 4.82
C ASN A 28 -4.12 5.53 5.24
N PHE A 29 -3.06 6.31 5.02
CA PHE A 29 -2.93 7.67 5.58
C PHE A 29 -3.01 8.77 4.52
N GLY A 30 -3.15 8.40 3.25
CA GLY A 30 -3.37 9.33 2.17
C GLY A 30 -2.13 9.64 1.35
N LEU A 31 -2.38 10.13 0.14
CA LEU A 31 -1.38 10.24 -0.90
C LEU A 31 -0.53 11.52 -0.83
N ASN A 32 -0.94 12.51 -0.02
CA ASN A 32 -0.26 13.81 0.12
C ASN A 32 0.10 14.45 -1.24
N GLY A 33 -0.87 14.47 -2.17
CA GLY A 33 -0.70 15.03 -3.52
C GLY A 33 0.05 14.13 -4.52
N ARG A 34 0.47 12.92 -4.13
CA ARG A 34 1.16 11.97 -5.01
C ARG A 34 0.17 11.01 -5.67
N LYS A 35 0.54 10.41 -6.80
CA LYS A 35 -0.23 9.32 -7.42
C LYS A 35 0.33 7.96 -6.98
N ILE A 36 -0.56 6.98 -6.83
CA ILE A 36 -0.19 5.57 -6.60
C ILE A 36 -0.28 4.80 -7.91
N SER A 37 0.70 3.94 -8.17
CA SER A 37 0.68 3.09 -9.37
C SER A 37 -0.29 1.92 -9.17
N LYS A 38 -1.28 1.79 -10.06
CA LYS A 38 -2.23 0.67 -10.06
C LYS A 38 -1.52 -0.68 -10.13
N ASN A 39 -0.52 -0.79 -11.01
CA ASN A 39 0.22 -2.04 -11.22
C ASN A 39 1.07 -2.42 -10.00
N GLU A 40 1.67 -1.43 -9.33
CA GLU A 40 2.43 -1.66 -8.10
C GLU A 40 1.52 -2.06 -6.94
N LEU A 41 0.34 -1.45 -6.85
CA LEU A 41 -0.66 -1.79 -5.84
C LEU A 41 -1.21 -3.21 -6.02
N LYS A 42 -1.53 -3.62 -7.26
CA LYS A 42 -1.88 -5.01 -7.61
C LYS A 42 -0.73 -5.98 -7.31
N LYS A 43 0.48 -5.59 -7.74
CA LYS A 43 1.81 -6.03 -7.26
C LYS A 43 1.77 -6.74 -5.91
N TYR A 44 1.48 -5.91 -4.92
CA TYR A 44 1.65 -6.23 -3.52
C TYR A 44 0.31 -6.39 -2.79
N TRP A 45 -0.81 -6.48 -3.50
CA TRP A 45 -2.17 -6.48 -2.94
C TRP A 45 -2.40 -7.53 -1.85
N ARG A 46 -1.81 -8.73 -2.02
CA ARG A 46 -1.87 -9.83 -1.04
C ARG A 46 -0.92 -9.65 0.15
N ARG A 47 0.09 -8.76 0.05
CA ARG A 47 1.15 -8.57 1.05
C ARG A 47 0.96 -7.31 1.89
N ILE A 48 0.30 -6.29 1.36
CA ILE A 48 0.04 -5.02 2.06
C ILE A 48 -1.12 -5.14 3.06
N LYS A 49 -0.92 -4.57 4.24
CA LYS A 49 -1.94 -4.40 5.28
C LYS A 49 -2.67 -3.07 5.06
N ILE A 50 -3.93 -3.18 4.65
CA ILE A 50 -4.81 -2.04 4.42
C ILE A 50 -5.96 -2.14 5.40
N ASP A 51 -6.36 -1.01 5.96
CA ASP A 51 -7.60 -0.87 6.73
C ASP A 51 -8.80 -1.52 5.98
N PRO A 52 -9.64 -2.33 6.63
CA PRO A 52 -10.67 -3.12 5.95
C PRO A 52 -11.61 -2.30 5.05
N ALA A 53 -12.03 -1.12 5.49
CA ALA A 53 -12.92 -0.25 4.71
C ALA A 53 -12.26 0.22 3.42
N ARG A 54 -11.00 0.69 3.52
CA ARG A 54 -10.20 1.08 2.35
C ARG A 54 -9.91 -0.10 1.43
N ARG A 55 -9.67 -1.29 1.99
CA ARG A 55 -9.41 -2.50 1.21
C ARG A 55 -10.62 -2.88 0.37
N ASN A 56 -11.82 -2.81 0.94
CA ASN A 56 -13.07 -3.07 0.23
C ASN A 56 -13.33 -2.04 -0.87
N PHE A 57 -13.12 -0.75 -0.59
CA PHE A 57 -13.25 0.29 -1.60
C PHE A 57 -12.28 0.07 -2.78
N LEU A 58 -11.01 -0.17 -2.48
CA LEU A 58 -9.99 -0.38 -3.51
C LEU A 58 -10.16 -1.71 -4.25
N SER A 59 -10.70 -2.76 -3.62
CA SER A 59 -10.93 -4.05 -4.29
C SER A 59 -11.95 -3.93 -5.42
N VAL A 60 -12.95 -3.06 -5.27
CA VAL A 60 -13.93 -2.74 -6.32
C VAL A 60 -13.25 -2.00 -7.48
N ILE A 61 -12.41 -1.00 -7.18
CA ILE A 61 -11.71 -0.19 -8.20
C ILE A 61 -10.66 -1.01 -8.96
N LEU A 62 -9.97 -1.91 -8.26
CA LEU A 62 -8.91 -2.73 -8.83
C LEU A 62 -9.41 -4.01 -9.49
N ASP A 63 -10.70 -4.31 -9.35
CA ASP A 63 -11.32 -5.58 -9.75
C ASP A 63 -10.72 -6.82 -9.04
N GLU A 64 -10.17 -6.60 -7.84
CA GLU A 64 -9.59 -7.67 -7.00
C GLU A 64 -10.66 -8.36 -6.14
N GLY A 65 -11.85 -7.75 -5.98
CA GLY A 65 -12.97 -8.32 -5.24
C GLY A 65 -13.70 -9.48 -5.95
N ARG A 66 -13.48 -9.66 -7.26
CA ARG A 66 -14.12 -10.72 -8.06
C ARG A 66 -13.31 -12.03 -8.13
N ASN A 67 -12.10 -12.05 -7.58
CA ASN A 67 -11.22 -13.23 -7.54
C ASN A 67 -11.43 -14.12 -6.31
N ILE A 68 -12.51 -13.91 -5.55
CA ILE A 68 -12.97 -14.85 -4.52
C ILE A 68 -13.84 -15.88 -5.25
N LYS A 69 -13.19 -16.91 -5.79
CA LYS A 69 -13.83 -18.19 -6.15
C LYS A 69 -13.63 -19.16 -4.99
#